data_AF-A0A1W9VI75-F1
#
_entry.id   AF-A0A1W9VI75-F1
#
_cell.length_a   1.000
_cell.length_b   1.000
_cell.length_c   1.000
_cell.angle_alpha   90.00
_cell.angle_beta   90.00
_cell.angle_gamma   90.00
#
_symmetry.space_group_name_H-M   'P 1'
#
loop_
_entity.id
_entity.type
_entity.pdbx_description
1 polymer ?
#
loop_
_entity_poly.entity_id
_entity_poly.type
_entity_poly.pdbx_seq_one_letter_code
_entity_poly.pdbx_strand_id
1 'polypeptide(L)'
;LAGQSRMLISPASYQKMLKPFHKEMFDYIHSKTDAKIFFHSCGAVYPVISDLIEIGVDILNPVQVSAGNMDSAKLKEEFGKDITFWGGGVDTQNAFDERYTPDEVRADVRKRLEDLMPGGGFVFNTVHNIQGNVPPENIMAMWETLQEYGKY
;
A
#
# COMPACT_ATOMS: atom_id res chain seq x y z
N LEU A 1 -4.54 7.15 -9.12
CA LEU A 1 -3.64 7.46 -10.27
C LEU A 1 -3.48 6.28 -11.23
N ALA A 2 -3.60 5.03 -10.75
CA ALA A 2 -3.32 3.85 -11.56
C ALA A 2 -4.48 2.84 -11.58
N GLY A 3 -4.40 1.89 -12.51
CA GLY A 3 -5.24 0.70 -12.56
C GLY A 3 -4.41 -0.56 -12.34
N GLN A 4 -5.01 -1.74 -12.55
CA GLN A 4 -4.39 -3.02 -12.22
C GLN A 4 -2.99 -3.20 -12.85
N SER A 5 -2.83 -2.93 -14.15
CA SER A 5 -1.60 -3.27 -14.87
C SER A 5 -0.68 -2.08 -15.13
N ARG A 6 -1.20 -0.85 -15.09
CA ARG A 6 -0.46 0.37 -15.43
C ARG A 6 -1.14 1.62 -14.87
N MET A 7 -0.45 2.75 -14.91
CA MET A 7 -1.06 4.04 -14.62
C MET A 7 -2.16 4.40 -15.63
N LEU A 8 -3.21 5.08 -15.15
CA LEU A 8 -4.28 5.62 -16.00
C LEU A 8 -3.85 6.94 -16.67
N ILE A 9 -2.94 7.66 -16.00
CA ILE A 9 -2.28 8.86 -16.50
C ILE A 9 -0.81 8.51 -16.68
N SER A 10 -0.22 8.81 -17.84
CA SER A 10 1.20 8.49 -18.05
C SER A 10 2.08 9.19 -16.99
N PRO A 11 3.23 8.61 -16.58
CA PRO A 11 4.13 9.25 -15.63
C PRO A 11 4.52 10.67 -16.05
N ALA A 12 4.83 10.87 -17.34
CA ALA A 12 5.16 12.18 -17.90
C ALA A 12 3.99 13.17 -17.80
N SER A 13 2.74 12.72 -18.04
CA SER A 13 1.55 13.55 -17.86
C SER A 13 1.34 13.90 -16.39
N TYR A 14 1.53 12.95 -15.46
CA TYR A 14 1.47 13.22 -14.02
C TYR A 14 2.50 14.28 -13.61
N GLN A 15 3.77 14.10 -14.00
CA GLN A 15 4.87 15.02 -13.68
C GLN A 15 4.63 16.43 -14.24
N LYS A 16 4.10 16.54 -15.47
CA LYS A 16 3.86 17.83 -16.12
C LYS A 16 2.60 18.54 -15.59
N MET A 17 1.54 17.78 -15.29
CA MET A 17 0.21 18.35 -15.11
C MET A 17 -0.32 18.27 -13.69
N LEU A 18 0.08 17.29 -12.87
CA LEU A 18 -0.49 17.05 -11.55
C LEU A 18 0.53 17.27 -10.44
N LYS A 19 1.77 16.78 -10.61
CA LYS A 19 2.85 16.91 -9.64
C LYS A 19 3.05 18.36 -9.14
N PRO A 20 3.03 19.41 -10.00
CA PRO A 20 3.22 20.78 -9.53
C PRO A 20 2.11 21.25 -8.58
N PHE A 21 0.84 20.92 -8.87
CA PHE A 21 -0.30 21.29 -8.03
C PHE A 21 -0.33 20.49 -6.72
N HIS A 22 -0.01 19.19 -6.78
CA HIS A 22 0.15 18.38 -5.59
C HIS A 22 1.26 18.93 -4.70
N LYS A 23 2.41 19.30 -5.27
CA LYS A 23 3.52 19.90 -4.53
C LYS A 23 3.11 21.19 -3.83
N GLU A 24 2.49 22.12 -4.56
CA GLU A 24 2.02 23.39 -3.97
C GLU A 24 1.06 23.14 -2.79
N MET A 25 0.14 22.19 -2.95
CA MET A 25 -0.82 21.82 -1.91
C MET A 25 -0.15 21.17 -0.70
N PHE A 26 0.77 20.22 -0.91
CA PHE A 26 1.45 19.51 0.18
C PHE A 26 2.42 20.42 0.92
N ASP A 27 3.21 21.22 0.21
CA ASP A 27 4.09 22.24 0.81
C ASP A 27 3.28 23.21 1.68
N TYR A 28 2.11 23.65 1.20
CA TYR A 28 1.23 24.51 1.98
C TYR A 28 0.75 23.82 3.26
N ILE A 29 0.29 22.57 3.19
CA ILE A 29 -0.17 21.82 4.38
C ILE A 29 0.96 21.67 5.39
N HIS A 30 2.15 21.23 4.95
CA HIS A 30 3.32 21.08 5.83
C HIS A 30 3.77 22.41 6.44
N SER A 31 3.55 23.54 5.76
CA SER A 31 3.82 24.88 6.34
C SER A 31 2.89 25.28 7.49
N LYS A 32 1.77 24.56 7.68
CA LYS A 32 0.72 24.89 8.66
C LYS A 32 0.63 23.90 9.81
N THR A 33 1.17 22.69 9.66
CA THR A 33 1.02 21.62 10.65
C THR A 33 2.09 20.54 10.45
N ASP A 34 2.40 19.82 11.53
CA ASP A 34 3.23 18.61 11.50
C ASP A 34 2.45 17.36 11.02
N ALA A 35 1.28 17.55 10.41
CA ALA A 35 0.44 16.46 9.97
C ALA A 35 1.06 15.74 8.77
N LYS A 36 0.88 14.43 8.72
CA LYS A 36 1.41 13.57 7.66
C LYS A 36 0.49 13.51 6.45
N ILE A 37 1.06 13.58 5.26
CA ILE A 37 0.32 13.45 4.00
C ILE A 37 0.10 11.98 3.69
N PHE A 38 -1.14 11.55 3.85
CA PHE A 38 -1.63 10.25 3.42
C PHE A 38 -2.15 10.34 1.99
N PHE A 39 -1.47 9.68 1.05
CA PHE A 39 -1.84 9.72 -0.36
C PHE A 39 -2.45 8.40 -0.81
N HIS A 40 -3.72 8.45 -1.20
CA HIS A 40 -4.45 7.28 -1.69
C HIS A 40 -4.36 7.13 -3.22
N SER A 41 -3.83 6.00 -3.70
CA SER A 41 -3.93 5.57 -5.08
C SER A 41 -3.81 4.06 -5.23
N CYS A 42 -4.92 3.38 -5.50
CA CYS A 42 -4.90 2.01 -5.99
C CYS A 42 -4.12 1.87 -7.31
N GLY A 43 -3.75 0.63 -7.62
CA GLY A 43 -3.15 0.18 -8.87
C GLY A 43 -1.63 0.29 -8.94
N ALA A 44 -1.12 0.11 -10.17
CA ALA A 44 0.29 0.12 -10.53
C ALA A 44 0.89 1.54 -10.49
N VAL A 45 1.05 2.10 -9.28
CA VAL A 45 1.55 3.46 -9.04
C VAL A 45 3.08 3.54 -8.96
N TYR A 46 3.77 2.39 -8.95
CA TYR A 46 5.23 2.27 -8.91
C TYR A 46 6.00 3.34 -9.71
N PRO A 47 5.65 3.65 -10.98
CA PRO A 47 6.44 4.60 -11.79
C PRO A 47 6.54 6.03 -11.25
N VAL A 48 5.69 6.42 -10.29
CA VAL A 48 5.67 7.78 -9.72
C VAL A 48 5.84 7.80 -8.21
N ILE A 49 6.25 6.69 -7.57
CA ILE A 49 6.46 6.67 -6.11
C ILE A 49 7.57 7.65 -5.71
N SER A 50 8.70 7.67 -6.42
CA SER A 50 9.78 8.66 -6.18
C SER A 50 9.28 10.10 -6.34
N ASP A 51 8.42 10.35 -7.33
CA ASP A 51 7.84 11.69 -7.53
C ASP A 51 6.92 12.09 -6.37
N LEU A 52 6.17 11.14 -5.80
CA LEU A 52 5.28 11.37 -4.65
C LEU A 52 6.09 11.69 -3.38
N ILE A 53 7.17 10.92 -3.15
CA ILE A 53 8.11 11.15 -2.03
C ILE A 53 8.74 12.54 -2.15
N GLU A 54 9.23 12.90 -3.34
CA GLU A 54 9.87 14.20 -3.61
C GLU A 54 8.96 15.39 -3.25
N ILE A 55 7.65 15.25 -3.45
CA ILE A 55 6.69 16.32 -3.18
C ILE A 55 6.05 16.26 -1.79
N GLY A 56 6.58 15.43 -0.88
CA GLY A 56 6.18 15.42 0.52
C GLY A 56 5.04 14.45 0.85
N VAL A 57 4.83 13.39 0.07
CA VAL A 57 3.95 12.30 0.52
C VAL A 57 4.67 11.49 1.59
N ASP A 58 4.09 11.45 2.80
CA ASP A 58 4.63 10.69 3.93
C ASP A 58 4.15 9.22 3.96
N ILE A 59 2.94 8.97 3.45
CA ILE A 59 2.27 7.65 3.53
C ILE A 59 1.65 7.30 2.18
N LEU A 60 2.03 6.14 1.61
CA LEU A 60 1.37 5.57 0.44
C LEU A 60 0.29 4.58 0.86
N ASN A 61 -0.92 4.76 0.35
CA ASN A 61 -2.03 3.83 0.56
C ASN A 61 -2.80 3.54 -0.74
N PRO A 62 -3.28 2.32 -0.96
CA PRO A 62 -2.78 1.07 -0.38
C PRO A 62 -1.49 0.63 -1.09
N VAL A 63 -0.81 -0.38 -0.55
CA VAL A 63 0.13 -1.19 -1.34
C VAL A 63 -0.65 -2.32 -2.03
N GLN A 64 -1.17 -2.06 -3.23
CA GLN A 64 -1.91 -3.06 -4.00
C GLN A 64 -0.96 -4.08 -4.65
N VAL A 65 -0.55 -5.09 -3.88
CA VAL A 65 0.47 -6.09 -4.27
C VAL A 65 0.17 -6.89 -5.54
N SER A 66 -1.10 -7.04 -5.90
CA SER A 66 -1.51 -7.72 -7.14
C SER A 66 -1.37 -6.86 -8.39
N ALA A 67 -1.09 -5.55 -8.24
CA ALA A 67 -0.96 -4.63 -9.35
C ALA A 67 0.45 -4.67 -9.97
N GLY A 68 0.56 -4.21 -11.22
CA GLY A 68 1.82 -4.20 -11.97
C GLY A 68 2.94 -3.48 -11.22
N ASN A 69 4.05 -4.18 -11.01
CA ASN A 69 5.27 -3.70 -10.32
C ASN A 69 5.05 -3.27 -8.86
N MET A 70 4.04 -3.78 -8.16
CA MET A 70 3.73 -3.44 -6.77
C MET A 70 4.11 -4.53 -5.76
N ASP A 71 5.09 -5.39 -6.07
CA ASP A 71 5.58 -6.40 -5.10
C ASP A 71 6.08 -5.74 -3.81
N SER A 72 5.62 -6.26 -2.67
CA SER A 72 5.87 -5.67 -1.35
C SER A 72 7.33 -5.65 -0.94
N ALA A 73 8.10 -6.71 -1.24
CA ALA A 73 9.51 -6.78 -0.90
C ALA A 73 10.31 -5.75 -1.70
N LYS A 74 10.05 -5.68 -3.02
CA LYS A 74 10.66 -4.69 -3.90
C LYS A 74 10.37 -3.25 -3.43
N LEU A 75 9.11 -2.96 -3.11
CA LEU A 75 8.71 -1.64 -2.64
C LEU A 75 9.38 -1.27 -1.32
N LYS A 76 9.50 -2.24 -0.40
CA LYS A 76 10.20 -2.03 0.87
C LYS A 76 11.68 -1.73 0.66
N GLU A 77 12.35 -2.50 -0.18
CA GLU A 77 13.76 -2.33 -0.49
C GLU A 77 14.04 -0.95 -1.09
N GLU A 78 13.24 -0.54 -2.07
CA GLU A 78 13.48 0.68 -2.85
C GLU A 78 13.01 1.96 -2.14
N PHE A 79 11.90 1.94 -1.41
CA PHE A 79 11.26 3.15 -0.87
C PHE A 79 11.01 3.12 0.64
N GLY A 80 11.18 1.98 1.31
CA GLY A 80 10.77 1.79 2.71
C GLY A 80 11.52 2.65 3.73
N LYS A 81 12.58 3.35 3.33
CA LYS A 81 13.29 4.34 4.16
C LYS A 81 12.69 5.74 4.06
N ASP A 82 11.98 6.02 2.98
CA ASP A 82 11.54 7.37 2.62
C ASP A 82 10.03 7.56 2.78
N ILE A 83 9.25 6.47 2.77
CA ILE A 83 7.79 6.50 2.87
C ILE A 83 7.25 5.41 3.79
N THR A 84 6.14 5.70 4.47
CA THR A 84 5.37 4.68 5.20
C THR A 84 4.40 3.99 4.25
N PHE A 85 4.35 2.66 4.31
CA PHE A 85 3.35 1.87 3.62
C PHE A 85 2.14 1.62 4.52
N TRP A 86 0.97 2.11 4.10
CA TRP A 86 -0.28 1.85 4.81
C TRP A 86 -1.20 1.01 3.94
N GLY A 87 -1.57 -0.17 4.42
CA GLY A 87 -2.33 -1.12 3.63
C GLY A 87 -1.43 -1.91 2.67
N GLY A 88 -1.80 -3.16 2.43
CA GLY A 88 -0.87 -4.16 1.87
C GLY A 88 -0.65 -5.35 2.80
N GLY A 89 -1.36 -5.42 3.92
CA GLY A 89 -1.27 -6.51 4.90
C GLY A 89 -1.94 -7.81 4.47
N VAL A 90 -2.87 -7.75 3.51
CA VAL A 90 -3.48 -8.93 2.88
C VAL A 90 -4.00 -8.56 1.50
N ASP A 91 -3.74 -9.40 0.50
CA ASP A 91 -4.25 -9.23 -0.86
C ASP A 91 -5.74 -9.57 -0.93
N THR A 92 -6.59 -8.54 -0.95
CA THR A 92 -8.04 -8.70 -0.99
C THR A 92 -8.58 -9.22 -2.31
N GLN A 93 -7.81 -9.18 -3.40
CA GLN A 93 -8.25 -9.74 -4.69
C GLN A 93 -8.03 -11.24 -4.78
N ASN A 94 -7.02 -11.77 -4.06
CA ASN A 94 -6.65 -13.17 -4.09
C ASN A 94 -6.97 -13.84 -2.76
N ALA A 95 -6.28 -13.49 -1.66
CA ALA A 95 -6.43 -14.15 -0.36
C ALA A 95 -7.84 -14.06 0.24
N PHE A 96 -8.66 -13.10 -0.18
CA PHE A 96 -10.07 -12.98 0.23
C PHE A 96 -11.08 -13.44 -0.83
N ASP A 97 -10.63 -14.06 -1.92
CA ASP A 97 -11.50 -14.81 -2.81
C ASP A 97 -12.06 -16.05 -2.09
N GLU A 98 -13.33 -16.40 -2.34
CA GLU A 98 -14.02 -17.53 -1.69
C GLU A 98 -13.33 -18.89 -1.90
N ARG A 99 -12.45 -19.00 -2.90
CA ARG A 99 -11.68 -20.22 -3.18
C ARG A 99 -10.49 -20.40 -2.25
N TYR A 100 -10.08 -19.38 -1.52
CA TYR A 100 -8.91 -19.43 -0.64
C TYR A 100 -9.27 -19.97 0.74
N THR A 101 -8.38 -20.81 1.25
CA THR A 101 -8.45 -21.40 2.59
C THR A 101 -7.86 -20.46 3.64
N PRO A 102 -8.25 -20.62 4.92
CA PRO A 102 -7.63 -19.90 6.03
C PRO A 102 -6.10 -19.95 6.02
N ASP A 103 -5.50 -21.10 5.71
CA ASP A 103 -4.04 -21.27 5.71
C ASP A 103 -3.35 -20.49 4.59
N GLU A 104 -3.98 -20.37 3.41
CA GLU A 104 -3.49 -19.52 2.34
C GLU A 104 -3.57 -18.03 2.72
N VAL A 105 -4.59 -17.62 3.47
CA VAL A 105 -4.67 -16.26 4.03
C VAL A 105 -3.56 -16.01 5.04
N ARG A 106 -3.31 -16.96 5.96
CA ARG A 106 -2.18 -16.84 6.92
C ARG A 106 -0.86 -16.71 6.18
N ALA A 107 -0.63 -17.50 5.13
CA ALA A 107 0.57 -17.44 4.33
C ALA A 107 0.75 -16.09 3.62
N ASP A 108 -0.32 -15.53 3.03
CA ASP A 108 -0.27 -14.20 2.40
C ASP A 108 0.07 -13.12 3.42
N VAL A 109 -0.63 -13.10 4.55
CA VAL A 109 -0.39 -12.13 5.64
C VAL A 109 1.04 -12.25 6.16
N ARG A 110 1.53 -13.46 6.42
CA ARG A 110 2.92 -13.68 6.86
C ARG A 110 3.93 -13.11 5.87
N LYS A 111 3.77 -13.38 4.58
CA LYS A 111 4.64 -12.78 3.55
C LYS A 111 4.60 -11.25 3.60
N ARG A 112 3.42 -10.64 3.75
CA ARG A 112 3.31 -9.18 3.83
C ARG A 112 3.99 -8.59 5.07
N LEU A 113 3.86 -9.26 6.21
CA LEU A 113 4.53 -8.89 7.44
C LEU A 113 6.06 -8.99 7.30
N GLU A 114 6.55 -10.11 6.77
CA GLU A 114 7.98 -10.35 6.50
C GLU A 114 8.56 -9.31 5.51
N ASP A 115 7.80 -8.94 4.48
CA ASP A 115 8.23 -7.96 3.48
C ASP A 115 8.22 -6.51 4.03
N LEU A 116 7.17 -6.09 4.75
CA LEU A 116 6.90 -4.67 5.02
C LEU A 116 7.30 -4.20 6.43
N MET A 117 7.31 -5.08 7.44
CA MET A 117 7.62 -4.68 8.83
C MET A 117 9.07 -4.30 9.09
N PRO A 118 10.10 -5.01 8.56
CA PRO A 118 11.48 -4.76 8.95
C PRO A 118 11.88 -3.29 8.78
N GLY A 119 12.46 -2.68 9.82
CA GLY A 119 12.86 -1.27 9.81
C GLY A 119 11.73 -0.26 10.06
N GLY A 120 10.51 -0.69 10.38
CA GLY A 120 9.38 0.21 10.65
C GLY A 120 8.76 0.82 9.41
N GLY A 121 7.85 1.79 9.56
CA GLY A 121 7.20 2.44 8.41
C GLY A 121 6.17 1.56 7.69
N PHE A 122 5.54 0.63 8.40
CA PHE A 122 4.41 -0.16 7.89
C PHE A 122 3.23 -0.08 8.86
N VAL A 123 2.06 0.26 8.32
CA VAL A 123 0.77 0.25 9.01
C VAL A 123 -0.11 -0.82 8.37
N PHE A 124 -0.39 -1.87 9.15
CA PHE A 124 -1.21 -2.97 8.66
C PHE A 124 -2.62 -2.50 8.34
N ASN A 125 -3.06 -2.79 7.12
CA ASN A 125 -4.45 -2.73 6.70
C ASN A 125 -4.64 -3.67 5.50
N THR A 126 -5.87 -4.05 5.20
CA THR A 126 -6.19 -4.77 3.97
C THR A 126 -5.84 -3.91 2.75
N VAL A 127 -5.53 -4.53 1.60
CA VAL A 127 -5.26 -3.80 0.35
C VAL A 127 -6.45 -2.94 -0.07
N HIS A 128 -7.66 -3.48 0.10
CA HIS A 128 -8.92 -2.81 -0.15
C HIS A 128 -9.97 -3.28 0.87
N ASN A 129 -11.18 -2.75 0.80
CA ASN A 129 -12.28 -3.15 1.67
C ASN A 129 -12.54 -4.65 1.64
N ILE A 130 -12.85 -5.22 2.80
CA ILE A 130 -13.41 -6.57 2.94
C ILE A 130 -14.83 -6.56 2.37
N GLN A 131 -15.11 -7.45 1.43
CA GLN A 131 -16.43 -7.56 0.81
C GLN A 131 -17.32 -8.57 1.57
N GLY A 132 -18.63 -8.48 1.39
CA GLY A 132 -19.59 -9.31 2.13
C GLY A 132 -19.54 -10.81 1.81
N ASN A 133 -18.80 -11.19 0.76
CA ASN A 133 -18.63 -12.57 0.33
C ASN A 133 -17.36 -13.24 0.87
N VAL A 134 -16.54 -12.50 1.63
CA VAL A 134 -15.33 -13.07 2.25
C VAL A 134 -15.74 -14.01 3.40
N PRO A 135 -15.30 -15.28 3.39
CA PRO A 135 -15.60 -16.21 4.48
C PRO A 135 -15.09 -15.67 5.84
N PRO A 136 -15.90 -15.68 6.92
CA PRO A 136 -15.49 -15.17 8.23
C PRO A 136 -14.20 -15.81 8.76
N GLU A 137 -13.97 -17.09 8.49
CA GLU A 137 -12.76 -17.82 8.85
C GLU A 137 -11.49 -17.25 8.21
N ASN A 138 -11.59 -16.67 7.01
CA ASN A 138 -10.46 -16.01 6.34
C ASN A 138 -10.16 -14.66 7.00
N ILE A 139 -11.19 -13.93 7.45
CA ILE A 139 -11.02 -12.70 8.23
C ILE A 139 -10.33 -13.01 9.57
N MET A 140 -10.76 -14.08 10.24
CA MET A 140 -10.15 -14.53 11.49
C MET A 140 -8.71 -14.99 11.29
N ALA A 141 -8.43 -15.76 10.24
CA ALA A 141 -7.07 -16.19 9.90
C ALA A 141 -6.11 -15.00 9.69
N MET A 142 -6.57 -13.95 9.00
CA MET A 142 -5.82 -12.70 8.86
C MET A 142 -5.53 -12.07 10.22
N TRP A 143 -6.58 -11.89 11.04
CA TRP A 143 -6.48 -11.23 12.33
C TRP A 143 -5.55 -11.98 13.29
N GLU A 144 -5.72 -13.29 13.42
CA GLU A 144 -4.89 -14.16 14.26
C GLU A 144 -3.41 -14.10 13.86
N THR A 145 -3.14 -14.17 12.55
CA THR A 145 -1.77 -14.08 12.02
C THR A 145 -1.14 -12.73 12.33
N LEU A 146 -1.90 -11.63 12.20
CA LEU A 146 -1.42 -10.30 12.59
C LEU A 146 -1.12 -10.23 14.09
N GLN A 147 -1.96 -10.81 14.94
CA GLN A 147 -1.72 -10.82 16.39
C GLN A 147 -0.47 -11.61 16.79
N GLU A 148 -0.19 -12.71 16.09
CA GLU A 148 0.95 -13.59 16.34
C GLU A 148 2.27 -13.00 15.82
N TYR A 149 2.28 -12.49 14.59
CA TYR A 149 3.52 -12.10 13.89
C TYR A 149 3.69 -10.58 13.72
N GLY A 150 2.65 -9.78 13.92
CA GLY A 150 2.62 -8.34 13.62
C GLY A 150 3.30 -7.43 14.63
N LYS A 151 4.24 -7.95 15.42
CA LYS A 151 4.96 -7.20 16.45
C LYS A 151 6.44 -7.09 16.08
N TYR A 152 6.96 -5.87 16.10
CA TYR A 152 8.37 -5.56 15.96
C TYR A 152 8.74 -4.39 16.88
#